data_AF-A0A925GW15-F1
#
_entry.id   AF-A0A925GW15-F1
#
_cell.length_a   1.000
_cell.length_b   1.000
_cell.length_c   1.000
_cell.angle_alpha   90.00
_cell.angle_beta   90.00
_cell.angle_gamma   90.00
#
_symmetry.space_group_name_H-M   'P 1'
#
loop_
_entity.id
_entity.type
_entity.pdbx_description
1 polymer ?
#
loop_
_entity_poly.entity_id
_entity_poly.type
_entity_poly.pdbx_seq_one_letter_code
_entity_poly.pdbx_strand_id
1 'polypeptide(L)' 'MNTKHVADRQERKDLKRKARKAAPAVGPRPAGVDRGSRKRKVSLMSKGQRKR' A
#
# COMPACT_ATOMS: atom_id res chain seq x y z
N MET A 1 13.11 0.66 -4.65
CA MET A 1 13.59 0.95 -6.02
C MET A 1 13.05 2.30 -6.47
N ASN A 2 13.93 3.23 -6.87
CA ASN A 2 13.55 4.57 -7.33
C ASN A 2 13.38 4.58 -8.85
N THR A 3 12.14 4.68 -9.35
CA THR A 3 11.86 4.76 -10.80
C THR A 3 11.49 6.16 -11.28
N LYS A 4 11.87 7.20 -10.52
CA LYS A 4 11.42 8.59 -10.76
C LYS A 4 12.00 9.20 -12.04
N HIS A 5 13.15 8.70 -12.49
CA HIS A 5 13.86 9.18 -13.68
C HIS A 5 13.65 8.31 -14.92
N VAL A 6 12.82 7.26 -14.84
CA VAL A 6 12.55 6.40 -15.99
C VAL A 6 11.49 7.08 -16.86
N ALA A 7 11.94 7.65 -17.98
CA ALA A 7 11.10 8.36 -18.94
C ALA A 7 10.16 7.39 -19.66
N ASP A 8 10.67 6.22 -20.08
CA ASP A 8 9.85 5.22 -20.72
C ASP A 8 8.86 4.55 -19.75
N ARG A 9 7.61 4.48 -20.18
CA ARG A 9 6.51 4.00 -19.35
C ARG A 9 6.55 2.48 -19.19
N GLN A 10 7.01 1.77 -20.22
CA GLN A 10 7.03 0.31 -20.26
C GLN A 10 8.14 -0.21 -19.36
N GLU A 11 9.35 0.31 -19.51
CA GLU A 11 10.51 0.04 -18.65
C GLU A 11 10.19 0.32 -17.17
N ARG A 12 9.56 1.47 -16.89
CA ARG A 12 9.15 1.83 -15.52
C ARG A 12 8.18 0.80 -14.94
N LYS A 13 7.25 0.28 -15.74
CA LYS A 13 6.28 -0.73 -15.30
C LYS A 13 6.98 -2.06 -15.04
N ASP A 14 7.88 -2.48 -15.91
CA ASP A 14 8.56 -3.76 -15.80
C ASP A 14 9.49 -3.81 -14.59
N LEU A 15 10.21 -2.72 -14.33
CA LEU A 15 10.98 -2.54 -13.11
C LEU A 15 10.10 -2.63 -11.85
N LYS A 16 8.94 -1.95 -11.84
CA LYS A 16 7.98 -2.03 -10.72
C LYS A 16 7.42 -3.44 -10.53
N ARG A 17 7.12 -4.15 -11.62
CA ARG A 17 6.61 -5.54 -11.57
C ARG A 17 7.68 -6.49 -11.04
N LYS A 18 8.92 -6.39 -11.51
CA LYS A 18 10.07 -7.17 -10.98
C LYS A 18 10.25 -6.95 -9.49
N ALA A 19 10.23 -5.70 -9.03
CA ALA A 19 10.34 -5.37 -7.61
C ALA A 19 9.18 -5.93 -6.77
N ARG A 20 7.94 -5.91 -7.28
CA ARG A 20 6.79 -6.52 -6.59
C ARG A 20 6.86 -8.04 -6.55
N LYS A 21 7.36 -8.68 -7.61
CA LYS A 21 7.53 -10.14 -7.69
C LYS A 21 8.64 -10.64 -6.76
N ALA A 22 9.70 -9.85 -6.59
CA ALA A 22 10.79 -10.14 -5.66
C ALA A 22 10.47 -9.81 -4.19
N ALA A 23 9.38 -9.07 -3.94
CA ALA A 23 8.97 -8.76 -2.58
C ALA A 23 8.44 -10.04 -1.89
N PRO A 24 8.74 -10.24 -0.59
CA PRO A 24 8.25 -11.38 0.14
C PRO A 24 6.71 -11.39 0.18
N ALA A 25 6.14 -12.60 0.12
CA ALA A 25 4.71 -12.78 0.23
C ALA A 25 4.20 -12.17 1.54
N VAL A 26 3.08 -11.44 1.47
CA VAL A 26 2.44 -10.91 2.66
C VAL A 26 1.84 -12.08 3.43
N GLY A 27 2.39 -12.35 4.61
CA GLY A 27 1.91 -13.42 5.48
C GLY A 27 0.45 -13.21 5.91
N PRO A 28 -0.23 -14.28 6.34
CA PRO A 28 -1.57 -14.17 6.90
C PRO A 28 -1.58 -13.25 8.12
N ARG A 29 -2.76 -12.70 8.44
CA ARG A 29 -2.93 -11.96 9.69
C ARG A 29 -2.65 -12.90 10.87
N PRO A 30 -1.99 -12.42 11.93
CA PRO A 30 -1.83 -13.23 13.14
C PRO A 30 -3.19 -13.56 13.76
N ALA A 31 -3.27 -14.74 14.37
CA ALA A 31 -4.48 -15.19 15.07
C ALA A 31 -4.84 -14.21 16.21
N GLY A 32 -6.13 -13.89 16.33
CA GLY A 32 -6.64 -12.94 17.34
C GLY A 32 -6.66 -11.46 16.93
N VAL A 33 -6.19 -11.11 15.72
CA VAL A 33 -6.27 -9.72 15.21
C VAL A 33 -7.48 -9.55 14.29
N ASP A 34 -8.52 -8.89 14.81
CA ASP A 34 -9.72 -8.57 14.05
C ASP A 34 -9.42 -7.81 12.75
N ARG A 35 -10.27 -8.00 11.73
CA ARG A 35 -10.10 -7.36 10.41
C ARG A 35 -10.16 -5.82 10.45
N GLY A 36 -10.50 -5.20 11.60
CA GLY A 36 -10.53 -3.75 11.82
C GLY A 36 -9.54 -3.19 12.85
N SER A 37 -8.92 -4.03 13.69
CA SER A 37 -8.11 -3.57 14.83
C SER A 37 -6.83 -2.84 14.43
N ARG A 38 -6.28 -3.13 13.25
CA ARG A 38 -5.12 -2.43 12.67
C ARG A 38 -5.49 -1.17 11.86
N LYS A 39 -6.77 -0.78 11.80
CA LYS A 39 -7.14 0.49 11.15
C LYS A 39 -6.59 1.62 12.01
N ARG A 40 -5.74 2.47 11.42
CA ARG A 40 -5.25 3.67 12.10
C ARG A 40 -6.44 4.59 12.35
N LYS A 41 -6.61 5.02 13.60
CA LYS A 41 -7.54 6.09 13.95
C LYS A 41 -7.12 7.34 13.16
N VAL A 42 -8.00 7.86 12.33
CA VAL A 42 -7.73 9.09 11.58
C VAL A 42 -7.72 10.24 12.59
N SER A 43 -6.54 10.82 12.85
CA SER A 43 -6.37 11.92 13.81
C SER A 43 -6.86 13.26 13.26
N LEU A 44 -6.77 13.47 11.95
CA LEU A 44 -7.20 14.67 11.25
C LEU A 44 -8.19 14.27 10.16
N MET A 45 -9.46 14.61 10.35
CA MET A 45 -10.55 14.38 9.40
C MET A 45 -11.00 15.72 8.83
N SER A 46 -11.16 15.83 7.51
CA SER A 46 -11.69 17.05 6.90
C SER A 46 -13.13 17.31 7.37
N LYS A 47 -13.48 18.58 7.61
CA LYS A 47 -14.85 18.97 7.99
C LYS A 47 -15.80 18.49 6.88
N GLY A 48 -16.70 17.57 7.20
CA GLY A 48 -17.68 16.99 6.26
C GLY A 48 -17.53 15.50 5.95
N GLN A 49 -16.41 14.86 6.32
CA GLN A 49 -16.25 13.39 6.21
C GLN A 49 -17.11 12.60 7.22
N ARG A 50 -17.67 13.27 8.24
CA ARG A 50 -18.62 12.68 9.19
C ARG A 50 -20.05 12.93 8.70
N LYS A 51 -20.51 12.16 7.72
CA LYS A 51 -21.95 11.96 7.48
C LYS A 51 -22.21 10.47 7.33
N ARG A 52 -22.83 9.94 8.41
CA ARG A 52 -23.06 8.53 8.77
C ARG A 52 -21.84 7.82 9.33
#